data_AF-A0A7K4GPT5-F1
#
_entry.id   AF-A0A7K4GPT5-F1
#
_cell.length_a   1.000
_cell.length_b   1.000
_cell.length_c   1.000
_cell.angle_alpha   90.00
_cell.angle_beta   90.00
_cell.angle_gamma   90.00
#
_symmetry.space_group_name_H-M   'P 1'
#
loop_
_entity.id
_entity.type
_entity.pdbx_description
1 polymer ?
#
loop_
_entity_poly.entity_id
_entity_poly.type
_entity_poly.pdbx_seq_one_letter_code
_entity_poly.pdbx_strand_id
1 'polypeptide(L)'
;MRTTIVLAFNVVFLLILFLFNISIFRGSINIPYNIVVLLEGLLFLTVPLFLVAYFIQLSRLYVYALLLGSGFFLADISSIIVPIPFNFLFTYLLLGGIIIVVGITYLIRFIKKYQLPQEEKNSDGGTH
;
A
#
# COMPACT_ATOMS: atom_id res chain seq x y z
N MET A 1 15.20 2.77 -19.80
CA MET A 1 14.42 3.55 -20.78
C MET A 1 12.99 3.04 -20.98
N ARG A 2 12.76 1.75 -21.30
CA ARG A 2 11.40 1.22 -21.55
C ARG A 2 10.44 1.35 -20.35
N THR A 3 10.91 1.10 -19.14
CA THR A 3 10.13 1.19 -17.88
C THR A 3 9.68 2.60 -17.54
N THR A 4 10.58 3.59 -17.67
CA THR A 4 10.26 5.01 -17.42
C THR A 4 9.16 5.52 -18.36
N ILE A 5 9.16 5.06 -19.62
CA ILE A 5 8.15 5.42 -20.62
C ILE A 5 6.79 4.84 -20.25
N VAL A 6 6.72 3.57 -19.82
CA VAL A 6 5.46 2.93 -19.39
C VAL A 6 4.90 3.60 -18.14
N LEU A 7 5.77 3.96 -17.18
CA LEU A 7 5.35 4.67 -15.96
C LEU A 7 4.84 6.08 -16.29
N ALA A 8 5.58 6.83 -17.13
CA ALA A 8 5.19 8.16 -17.56
C ALA A 8 3.86 8.13 -18.33
N PHE A 9 3.68 7.16 -19.22
CA PHE A 9 2.43 6.96 -19.94
C PHE A 9 1.27 6.65 -18.98
N ASN A 10 1.48 5.79 -17.98
CA ASN A 10 0.46 5.47 -16.98
C ASN A 10 0.07 6.72 -16.16
N VAL A 11 1.04 7.52 -15.74
CA VAL A 11 0.78 8.78 -15.02
C VAL A 11 -0.01 9.77 -15.89
N VAL A 12 0.37 9.96 -17.15
CA VAL A 12 -0.34 10.85 -18.08
C VAL A 12 -1.75 10.33 -18.36
N PHE A 13 -1.91 9.03 -18.58
CA PHE A 13 -3.21 8.40 -18.79
C PHE A 13 -4.13 8.56 -17.59
N LEU A 14 -3.62 8.34 -16.38
CA LEU A 14 -4.37 8.57 -15.15
C LEU A 14 -4.75 10.05 -15.01
N LEU A 15 -3.85 10.99 -15.29
CA LEU A 15 -4.14 12.42 -15.27
C LEU A 15 -5.28 12.78 -16.25
N ILE A 16 -5.30 12.19 -17.44
CA ILE A 16 -6.40 12.38 -18.40
C ILE A 16 -7.71 11.85 -17.82
N LEU A 17 -7.70 10.65 -17.23
CA LEU A 17 -8.88 10.08 -16.57
C LEU A 17 -9.36 10.94 -15.39
N PHE A 18 -8.45 11.61 -14.68
CA PHE A 18 -8.77 12.56 -13.61
C PHE A 18 -9.58 13.75 -14.15
N LEU A 19 -9.03 14.39 -15.19
CA LEU A 19 -9.63 15.57 -15.81
C LEU A 19 -11.00 15.21 -16.43
N PHE A 20 -11.09 14.01 -17.01
CA PHE A 20 -12.35 13.48 -17.53
C PHE A 20 -13.38 13.23 -16.43
N ASN A 21 -12.94 12.70 -15.27
CA ASN A 21 -13.81 12.50 -14.10
C ASN A 21 -14.41 13.83 -13.61
N ILE A 22 -13.58 14.85 -13.42
CA ILE A 22 -14.04 16.20 -13.01
C ILE A 22 -15.06 16.77 -14.01
N SER A 23 -14.84 16.58 -15.31
CA SER A 23 -15.67 17.16 -16.36
C SER A 23 -17.01 16.45 -16.56
N ILE A 24 -17.08 15.13 -16.37
CA ILE A 24 -18.29 14.33 -16.66
C ILE A 24 -19.17 14.13 -15.43
N PHE A 25 -18.58 13.98 -14.25
CA PHE A 25 -19.35 13.72 -13.03
C PHE A 25 -20.08 14.97 -12.50
N ARG A 26 -19.65 16.18 -12.89
CA ARG A 26 -20.35 17.42 -12.52
C ARG A 26 -21.67 17.64 -13.27
N GLY A 27 -21.96 16.89 -14.34
CA GLY A 27 -23.04 17.23 -15.27
C GLY A 27 -24.38 16.51 -15.08
N SER A 28 -24.41 15.23 -14.69
CA SER A 28 -25.63 14.44 -14.96
C SER A 28 -25.83 13.12 -14.19
N ILE A 29 -24.88 12.68 -13.35
CA ILE A 29 -25.00 11.41 -12.61
C ILE A 29 -24.81 11.68 -11.11
N ASN A 30 -25.85 11.42 -10.32
CA ASN A 30 -25.81 11.55 -8.86
C ASN A 30 -25.08 10.34 -8.23
N ILE A 31 -23.76 10.27 -8.41
CA ILE A 31 -22.94 9.27 -7.75
C ILE A 31 -22.59 9.78 -6.35
N PRO A 32 -22.79 8.97 -5.29
CA PRO A 32 -22.35 9.32 -3.95
C PRO A 32 -20.88 9.70 -3.92
N TYR A 33 -20.55 10.83 -3.30
CA TYR A 33 -19.20 11.38 -3.23
C TYR A 33 -18.16 10.35 -2.74
N ASN A 34 -18.51 9.55 -1.73
CA ASN A 34 -17.61 8.56 -1.14
C ASN A 34 -17.17 7.49 -2.16
N ILE A 35 -18.02 7.16 -3.15
CA ILE A 35 -17.67 6.22 -4.23
C ILE A 35 -16.65 6.86 -5.18
N VAL A 36 -16.77 8.16 -5.44
CA VAL A 36 -15.83 8.91 -6.26
C VAL A 36 -14.45 8.92 -5.59
N VAL A 37 -14.39 9.23 -4.29
CA VAL A 37 -13.14 9.23 -3.52
C VAL A 37 -12.48 7.85 -3.47
N LEU A 38 -13.28 6.78 -3.33
CA LEU A 38 -12.77 5.40 -3.42
C LEU A 38 -12.17 5.10 -4.79
N LEU A 39 -12.89 5.48 -5.86
CA LEU A 39 -12.44 5.26 -7.23
C LEU A 39 -11.13 6.02 -7.49
N GLU A 40 -11.05 7.26 -7.03
CA GLU A 40 -9.83 8.08 -7.14
C GLU A 40 -8.66 7.42 -6.40
N GLY A 41 -8.84 7.00 -5.16
CA GLY A 41 -7.79 6.33 -4.40
C GLY A 41 -7.28 5.05 -5.09
N LEU A 42 -8.18 4.23 -5.62
CA LEU A 42 -7.81 3.02 -6.35
C LEU A 42 -7.10 3.33 -7.68
N LEU A 43 -7.62 4.29 -8.44
CA LEU A 43 -7.11 4.57 -9.78
C LEU A 43 -5.78 5.34 -9.72
N PHE A 44 -5.65 6.34 -8.84
CA PHE A 44 -4.47 7.20 -8.76
C PHE A 44 -3.36 6.69 -7.87
N LEU A 45 -3.67 5.91 -6.82
CA LEU A 45 -2.65 5.32 -5.96
C LEU A 45 -2.43 3.84 -6.26
N THR A 46 -3.50 3.03 -6.24
CA THR A 46 -3.33 1.57 -6.31
C THR A 46 -2.78 1.14 -7.67
N VAL A 47 -3.27 1.68 -8.79
CA VAL A 47 -2.81 1.28 -10.13
C VAL A 47 -1.31 1.59 -10.36
N PRO A 48 -0.79 2.80 -10.11
CA PRO A 48 0.64 3.06 -10.23
C PRO A 48 1.49 2.17 -9.33
N LEU A 49 1.08 1.99 -8.06
CA LEU A 49 1.85 1.16 -7.15
C LEU A 49 1.79 -0.33 -7.52
N PHE A 50 0.70 -0.83 -8.09
CA PHE A 50 0.60 -2.19 -8.63
C PHE A 50 1.57 -2.37 -9.80
N LEU A 51 1.67 -1.36 -10.66
CA LEU A 51 2.61 -1.39 -11.78
C LEU A 51 4.06 -1.44 -11.25
N VAL A 52 4.39 -0.62 -10.24
CA VAL A 52 5.69 -0.68 -9.56
C VAL A 52 5.93 -2.05 -8.91
N ALA A 53 4.93 -2.61 -8.23
CA ALA A 53 5.00 -3.94 -7.60
C ALA A 53 5.27 -5.04 -8.61
N TYR A 54 4.65 -4.97 -9.79
CA TYR A 54 4.88 -5.88 -10.90
C TYR A 54 6.33 -5.84 -11.39
N PHE A 55 6.89 -4.65 -11.55
CA PHE A 55 8.27 -4.52 -12.01
C PHE A 55 9.31 -4.94 -10.98
N ILE A 56 9.10 -4.66 -9.70
CA ILE A 56 10.02 -5.04 -8.63
C ILE A 56 9.82 -6.51 -8.22
N GLN A 57 8.79 -7.18 -8.75
CA GLN A 57 8.38 -8.55 -8.37
C GLN A 57 8.15 -8.71 -6.87
N LEU A 58 7.78 -7.63 -6.19
CA LEU A 58 7.58 -7.62 -4.74
C LEU A 58 6.11 -7.86 -4.42
N SER A 59 5.73 -9.12 -4.19
CA SER A 59 4.33 -9.51 -3.97
C SER A 59 3.65 -8.75 -2.81
N ARG A 60 4.43 -8.31 -1.81
CA ARG A 60 3.91 -7.55 -0.65
C ARG A 60 3.48 -6.13 -1.02
N LEU A 61 4.08 -5.53 -2.06
CA LEU A 61 3.79 -4.16 -2.46
C LEU A 61 2.38 -4.01 -3.05
N TYR A 62 1.82 -5.07 -3.65
CA TYR A 62 0.42 -5.10 -4.05
C TYR A 62 -0.53 -4.91 -2.87
N VAL A 63 -0.26 -5.56 -1.74
CA VAL A 63 -1.09 -5.42 -0.54
C VAL A 63 -1.01 -3.99 0.00
N TYR A 64 0.19 -3.40 0.04
CA TYR A 64 0.38 -2.02 0.49
C TYR A 64 -0.28 -1.00 -0.44
N ALA A 65 -0.23 -1.24 -1.75
CA ALA A 65 -0.87 -0.39 -2.74
C ALA A 65 -2.40 -0.37 -2.62
N LEU A 66 -2.99 -1.52 -2.28
CA LEU A 66 -4.43 -1.65 -2.05
C LEU A 66 -4.82 -0.96 -0.73
N LEU A 67 -4.06 -1.18 0.35
CA LEU A 67 -4.23 -0.49 1.63
C LEU A 67 -4.12 1.03 1.49
N LEU A 68 -3.15 1.52 0.71
CA LEU A 68 -2.96 2.94 0.47
C LEU A 68 -4.10 3.56 -0.34
N GLY A 69 -4.52 2.94 -1.45
CA GLY A 69 -5.62 3.47 -2.26
C GLY A 69 -6.97 3.42 -1.53
N SER A 70 -7.26 2.33 -0.82
CA SER A 70 -8.45 2.25 0.05
C SER A 70 -8.37 3.21 1.25
N GLY A 71 -7.16 3.63 1.64
CA GLY A 71 -6.92 4.63 2.68
C GLY A 71 -7.57 5.98 2.41
N PHE A 72 -7.76 6.39 1.15
CA PHE A 72 -8.49 7.61 0.80
C PHE A 72 -9.96 7.52 1.21
N PHE A 73 -10.60 6.39 0.90
CA PHE A 73 -11.99 6.15 1.29
C PHE A 73 -12.14 6.01 2.82
N LEU A 74 -11.20 5.35 3.48
CA LEU A 74 -11.19 5.27 4.95
C LEU A 74 -10.99 6.66 5.58
N ALA A 75 -10.15 7.51 4.98
CA ALA A 75 -9.93 8.87 5.45
C ALA A 75 -11.21 9.71 5.33
N ASP A 76 -11.95 9.56 4.23
CA ASP A 76 -13.24 10.20 4.03
C ASP A 76 -14.28 9.72 5.07
N ILE A 77 -14.39 8.41 5.32
CA ILE A 77 -15.26 7.89 6.40
C ILE A 77 -14.83 8.41 7.76
N SER A 78 -13.52 8.43 8.03
CA SER A 78 -12.99 8.92 9.31
C SER A 78 -13.24 10.40 9.53
N SER A 79 -13.58 11.16 8.48
CA SER A 79 -13.90 12.59 8.59
C SER A 79 -15.14 12.85 9.47
N ILE A 80 -16.00 11.84 9.64
CA ILE A 80 -17.16 11.87 10.54
C ILE A 80 -16.73 12.00 12.01
N ILE A 81 -15.56 11.44 12.36
CA ILE A 81 -15.06 11.35 13.74
C ILE A 81 -13.90 12.34 13.95
N VAL A 82 -13.02 12.47 12.97
CA VAL A 82 -11.80 13.28 13.01
C VAL A 82 -11.92 14.40 11.98
N PRO A 83 -11.74 15.68 12.35
CA PRO A 83 -11.88 16.78 11.40
C PRO A 83 -10.78 16.79 10.34
N ILE A 84 -11.10 17.31 9.15
CA ILE A 84 -10.14 17.57 8.07
C ILE A 84 -9.17 18.69 8.51
N PRO A 85 -7.84 18.59 8.30
CA PRO A 85 -7.11 17.57 7.54
C PRO A 85 -6.57 16.40 8.37
N PHE A 86 -6.85 16.35 9.67
CA PHE A 86 -6.31 15.35 10.58
C PHE A 86 -6.85 13.93 10.32
N ASN A 87 -8.00 13.81 9.66
CA ASN A 87 -8.60 12.54 9.25
C ASN A 87 -7.67 11.68 8.38
N PHE A 88 -6.95 12.30 7.43
CA PHE A 88 -5.97 11.61 6.59
C PHE A 88 -4.79 11.13 7.42
N LEU A 89 -4.24 11.99 8.29
CA LEU A 89 -3.13 11.62 9.17
C LEU A 89 -3.54 10.45 10.07
N PHE A 90 -4.71 10.52 10.69
CA PHE A 90 -5.23 9.49 11.58
C PHE A 90 -5.39 8.15 10.85
N THR A 91 -6.03 8.15 9.67
CA THR A 91 -6.24 6.95 8.87
C THR A 91 -4.92 6.31 8.43
N TYR A 92 -3.99 7.10 7.90
CA TYR A 92 -2.71 6.56 7.44
C TYR A 92 -1.79 6.16 8.59
N LEU A 93 -1.90 6.78 9.77
CA LEU A 93 -1.21 6.34 10.97
C LEU A 93 -1.70 4.95 11.40
N LEU A 94 -3.01 4.71 11.37
CA LEU A 94 -3.58 3.40 11.68
C LEU A 94 -3.15 2.34 10.67
N LEU A 95 -3.27 2.62 9.37
CA LEU A 95 -2.86 1.69 8.30
C LEU A 95 -1.37 1.40 8.35
N GLY A 96 -0.53 2.43 8.55
CA GLY A 96 0.91 2.29 8.72
C GLY A 96 1.27 1.47 9.96
N GLY A 97 0.57 1.69 11.07
CA GLY A 97 0.72 0.90 12.29
C GLY A 97 0.46 -0.59 12.05
N ILE A 98 -0.62 -0.94 11.34
CA ILE A 98 -0.93 -2.32 10.97
C ILE A 98 0.20 -2.93 10.13
N ILE A 99 0.69 -2.20 9.12
CA ILE A 99 1.78 -2.66 8.26
C ILE A 99 3.05 -2.94 9.06
N ILE A 100 3.40 -2.05 10.00
CA ILE A 100 4.58 -2.20 10.87
C ILE A 100 4.43 -3.43 11.76
N VAL A 101 3.29 -3.61 12.43
CA VAL A 101 3.03 -4.76 13.30
C VAL A 101 3.15 -6.08 12.54
N VAL A 102 2.57 -6.13 11.34
CA VAL A 102 2.68 -7.30 10.45
C VAL A 102 4.14 -7.53 10.06
N GLY A 103 4.87 -6.49 9.67
CA GLY A 103 6.29 -6.57 9.33
C GLY A 103 7.16 -7.11 10.46
N ILE A 104 6.97 -6.59 11.68
CA ILE A 104 7.67 -7.05 12.89
C ILE A 104 7.33 -8.52 13.18
N THR A 105 6.07 -8.92 13.03
CA THR A 105 5.66 -10.31 13.27
C THR A 105 6.38 -11.27 12.32
N TYR A 106 6.48 -10.92 11.03
CA TYR A 106 7.23 -11.71 10.06
C TYR A 106 8.73 -11.73 10.37
N LEU A 107 9.30 -10.59 10.78
CA LEU A 107 10.72 -10.50 11.16
C LEU A 107 11.05 -11.40 12.35
N ILE A 108 10.24 -11.36 13.41
CA ILE A 108 10.41 -12.22 14.59
C ILE A 108 10.33 -13.71 14.20
N ARG A 109 9.34 -14.07 13.36
CA ARG A 109 9.22 -15.45 12.85
C ARG A 109 10.44 -15.87 12.03
N PHE A 110 10.96 -14.97 11.20
CA PHE A 110 12.15 -15.22 10.41
C PHE A 110 13.38 -15.45 11.30
N ILE A 111 13.61 -14.57 12.27
CA ILE A 111 14.73 -14.69 13.23
C ILE A 111 14.65 -16.01 14.01
N LYS A 112 13.46 -16.38 14.52
CA LYS A 112 13.27 -17.63 15.25
C LYS A 112 13.52 -18.87 14.38
N LYS A 113 13.11 -18.82 13.10
CA LYS A 113 13.30 -19.94 12.16
C LYS A 113 14.74 -20.09 11.68
N TYR A 114 15.50 -19.00 11.62
CA TYR A 114 16.89 -18.94 11.17
C TYR A 114 17.92 -18.87 12.31
N GLN A 115 17.53 -19.20 13.55
CA GLN A 115 18.54 -19.50 14.57
C GLN A 115 19.41 -20.63 14.03
N LEU A 116 20.67 -20.28 13.74
CA LEU A 116 21.69 -21.14 13.14
C LEU A 116 21.72 -22.49 13.87
N PRO A 117 21.99 -23.61 13.16
CA PRO A 117 22.32 -24.85 13.85
C PRO A 117 23.44 -24.50 14.83
N GLN A 118 23.18 -24.68 16.12
CA GLN A 118 24.21 -24.56 17.14
C GLN A 118 25.31 -25.53 16.70
N GLU A 119 26.43 -24.98 16.23
CA GLU A 119 27.63 -25.77 15.96
C GLU A 119 27.84 -26.73 17.12
N GLU A 120 28.12 -27.98 16.75
CA GLU A 120 28.45 -29.11 17.58
C GLU A 120 29.46 -28.71 18.67
N LYS A 121 28.98 -28.19 19.80
CA LYS A 121 29.79 -28.01 21.01
C LYS A 121 29.86 -29.31 21.79
N ASN A 122 30.02 -30.43 21.09
CA ASN A 122 30.09 -31.79 21.63
C ASN A 122 30.85 -32.74 20.67
N SER A 123 32.06 -32.36 20.25
CA SER A 123 33.09 -33.32 19.82
C SER A 123 34.45 -32.66 19.85
N ASP A 124 34.95 -32.38 21.05
CA ASP A 124 36.37 -32.57 21.37
C ASP A 124 36.55 -32.43 22.88
N GLY A 125 36.27 -33.53 23.55
CA GLY A 125 36.52 -33.76 24.97
C GLY A 125 36.52 -35.26 25.24
N GLY A 126 37.08 -36.02 24.30
CA GLY A 126 37.32 -37.44 24.45
C GLY A 126 38.32 -37.68 25.58
N THR A 127 37.91 -38.53 26.51
CA THR A 127 38.71 -39.56 27.17
C THR A 127 40.23 -39.38 27.13
N HIS A 128 40.81 -39.06 28.29
CA HIS A 128 41.98 -39.75 28.81
C HIS A 128 41.90 -39.84 30.33
#